data_AF-A0A6J3LQ32-F1
#
_entry.id   AF-A0A6J3LQ32-F1
#
_cell.length_a   1.000
_cell.length_b   1.000
_cell.length_c   1.000
_cell.angle_alpha   90.00
_cell.angle_beta   90.00
_cell.angle_gamma   90.00
#
_symmetry.space_group_name_H-M   'P 1'
#
loop_
_entity.id
_entity.type
_entity.pdbx_description
1 polymer ?
#
loop_
_entity_poly.entity_id
_entity_poly.type
_entity_poly.pdbx_seq_one_letter_code
_entity_poly.pdbx_strand_id
1 'polypeptide(L)'
;MVLTLYEAAKKFKLEEITWSEYIDHLIARLAGEGHVDDDADNDGPAGPLLLNDIDPLADIIYWWSQNMDWYKGEYPKKIKPIFEAYHNGRMNDVPARLEDLDSHEDRDWMKMALAYLALRDRRADLLKSLVNYDRATNSDGFQHEADCVDETTDPEVFKILEESDFRKKHPRQRPIHVRILVPEYEYDLTREESDDSADENDPFYVARSHPLW
;
A
#
# COMPACT_ATOMS: atom_id res chain seq x y z
N MET A 1 7.06 17.81 -11.25
CA MET A 1 5.88 17.09 -11.75
C MET A 1 5.56 16.05 -10.70
N VAL A 2 4.33 16.03 -10.18
CA VAL A 2 3.90 15.00 -9.24
C VAL A 2 3.45 13.81 -10.08
N LEU A 3 4.02 12.63 -9.80
CA LEU A 3 3.61 11.37 -10.42
C LEU A 3 2.33 10.85 -9.77
N THR A 4 1.54 10.10 -10.53
CA THR A 4 0.47 9.24 -9.97
C THR A 4 1.06 8.26 -8.95
N LEU A 5 0.23 7.73 -8.05
CA LEU A 5 0.69 6.74 -7.06
C LEU A 5 1.28 5.49 -7.76
N TYR A 6 0.65 5.08 -8.85
CA TYR A 6 1.08 3.94 -9.66
C TYR A 6 2.44 4.19 -10.33
N GLU A 7 2.62 5.34 -10.99
CA GLU A 7 3.90 5.68 -11.62
C GLU A 7 5.01 5.81 -10.59
N ALA A 8 4.74 6.44 -9.44
CA ALA A 8 5.71 6.57 -8.36
C ALA A 8 6.14 5.20 -7.84
N ALA A 9 5.19 4.29 -7.56
CA ALA A 9 5.48 2.93 -7.12
C ALA A 9 6.29 2.14 -8.17
N LYS A 10 5.92 2.26 -9.45
CA LYS A 10 6.63 1.61 -10.57
C LYS A 10 8.07 2.10 -10.67
N LYS A 11 8.27 3.42 -10.69
CA LYS A 11 9.61 4.03 -10.79
C LYS A 11 10.47 3.72 -9.58
N PHE A 12 9.88 3.69 -8.38
CA PHE A 12 10.61 3.30 -7.17
C PHE A 12 11.09 1.85 -7.24
N LYS A 13 10.23 0.92 -7.68
CA LYS A 13 10.61 -0.49 -7.87
C LYS A 13 11.68 -0.70 -8.95
N LEU A 14 11.69 0.14 -9.97
CA LEU A 14 12.71 0.14 -11.03
C LEU A 14 13.99 0.88 -10.62
N GLU A 15 14.07 1.35 -9.38
CA GLU A 15 15.20 2.13 -8.83
C GLU A 15 15.47 3.44 -9.61
N GLU A 16 14.47 3.96 -10.32
CA GLU A 16 14.56 5.22 -11.08
C GLU A 16 14.38 6.45 -10.20
N ILE A 17 13.74 6.29 -9.05
CA ILE A 17 13.60 7.32 -8.00
C ILE A 17 14.03 6.76 -6.65
N THR A 18 14.53 7.63 -5.79
CA THR A 18 14.95 7.28 -4.43
C THR A 18 13.75 7.11 -3.50
N TRP A 19 13.96 6.48 -2.33
CA TRP A 19 12.93 6.41 -1.28
C TRP A 19 12.39 7.79 -0.88
N SER A 20 13.26 8.81 -0.76
CA SER A 20 12.82 10.15 -0.37
C SER A 20 11.92 10.78 -1.42
N GLU A 21 12.25 10.63 -2.70
CA GLU A 21 11.43 11.10 -3.83
C GLU A 21 10.11 10.32 -3.91
N TYR A 22 10.15 9.01 -3.70
CA TYR A 22 8.95 8.18 -3.64
C TYR A 22 7.97 8.65 -2.55
N ILE A 23 8.47 8.90 -1.33
CA ILE A 23 7.66 9.44 -0.24
C ILE A 23 7.11 10.83 -0.55
N ASP A 24 7.86 11.69 -1.25
CA ASP A 24 7.35 12.99 -1.68
C ASP A 24 6.13 12.84 -2.61
N HIS A 25 6.13 11.86 -3.51
CA HIS A 25 4.97 11.56 -4.35
C HIS A 25 3.76 11.04 -3.55
N LEU A 26 3.98 10.13 -2.59
CA LEU A 26 2.90 9.65 -1.71
C LEU A 26 2.29 10.78 -0.88
N ILE A 27 3.11 11.71 -0.40
CA ILE A 27 2.65 12.83 0.42
C ILE A 27 1.93 13.90 -0.41
N ALA A 28 2.37 14.14 -1.65
CA ALA A 28 1.68 15.03 -2.57
C ALA A 28 0.23 14.58 -2.80
N ARG A 29 0.00 13.26 -2.91
CA ARG A 29 -1.34 12.67 -2.94
C ARG A 29 -2.16 13.02 -1.70
N LEU A 30 -1.62 12.88 -0.50
CA LEU A 30 -2.34 13.24 0.73
C LEU A 30 -2.68 14.75 0.81
N ALA A 31 -1.95 15.59 0.09
CA ALA A 31 -2.21 17.03 -0.03
C ALA A 31 -3.27 17.40 -1.08
N GLY A 32 -3.80 16.42 -1.82
CA GLY A 32 -4.75 16.64 -2.90
C GLY A 32 -4.12 16.86 -4.28
N GLU A 33 -2.79 16.78 -4.41
CA GLU A 33 -2.11 16.89 -5.70
C GLU A 33 -2.14 15.53 -6.44
N GLY A 34 -2.34 15.54 -7.77
CA GLY A 34 -2.39 14.32 -8.58
C GLY A 34 -3.73 13.54 -8.54
N HIS A 35 -4.73 14.02 -7.79
CA HIS A 35 -6.03 13.34 -7.65
C HIS A 35 -6.81 13.15 -8.93
N VAL A 36 -6.76 14.15 -9.82
CA VAL A 36 -7.53 14.13 -11.05
C VAL A 36 -7.07 13.02 -11.98
N ASP A 37 -5.77 12.70 -12.02
CA ASP A 37 -5.22 11.74 -12.99
C ASP A 37 -5.29 10.28 -12.50
N ASP A 38 -5.16 10.06 -11.18
CA ASP A 38 -5.38 8.74 -10.56
C ASP A 38 -6.87 8.34 -10.55
N ASP A 39 -7.80 9.32 -10.48
CA ASP A 39 -9.25 9.10 -10.38
C ASP A 39 -9.99 9.29 -11.73
N ALA A 40 -9.33 9.85 -12.76
CA ALA A 40 -9.95 10.21 -14.05
C ALA A 40 -10.52 9.00 -14.81
N ASP A 41 -9.94 7.83 -14.63
CA ASP A 41 -10.40 6.60 -15.25
C ASP A 41 -10.59 5.55 -14.17
N ASN A 42 -11.85 5.25 -13.81
CA ASN A 42 -12.20 3.99 -13.13
C ASN A 42 -11.77 2.75 -13.95
N ASP A 43 -11.30 2.95 -15.18
CA ASP A 43 -10.72 1.96 -16.10
C ASP A 43 -9.20 2.16 -16.35
N GLY A 44 -8.55 3.11 -15.67
CA GLY A 44 -7.11 3.34 -15.77
C GLY A 44 -6.29 2.23 -15.08
N PRO A 45 -5.01 2.05 -15.43
CA PRO A 45 -4.14 0.96 -14.95
C PRO A 45 -3.80 1.02 -13.44
N ALA A 46 -4.44 1.92 -12.69
CA ALA A 46 -4.11 2.28 -11.31
C ALA A 46 -5.30 2.15 -10.34
N GLY A 47 -6.37 1.42 -10.69
CA GLY A 47 -7.42 1.10 -9.72
C GLY A 47 -6.85 0.45 -8.44
N PRO A 48 -7.51 0.59 -7.27
CA PRO A 48 -7.00 0.13 -5.98
C PRO A 48 -6.60 -1.36 -5.97
N LEU A 49 -7.22 -2.17 -6.83
CA LEU A 49 -6.86 -3.58 -7.01
C LEU A 49 -5.42 -3.77 -7.52
N LEU A 50 -4.95 -2.94 -8.46
CA LEU A 50 -3.60 -3.05 -9.04
C LEU A 50 -2.53 -2.46 -8.12
N LEU A 51 -2.84 -1.40 -7.38
CA LEU A 51 -1.91 -0.81 -6.41
C LEU A 51 -1.63 -1.78 -5.26
N ASN A 52 -2.62 -2.51 -4.76
CA ASN A 52 -2.40 -3.49 -3.70
C ASN A 52 -1.42 -4.61 -4.11
N ASP A 53 -1.48 -5.07 -5.36
CA ASP A 53 -0.56 -6.11 -5.87
C ASP A 53 0.86 -5.59 -6.11
N ILE A 54 1.00 -4.30 -6.43
CA ILE A 54 2.28 -3.69 -6.77
C ILE A 54 2.91 -3.08 -5.52
N ASP A 55 2.26 -2.12 -4.90
CA ASP A 55 2.75 -1.43 -3.73
C ASP A 55 1.63 -1.19 -2.72
N PRO A 56 1.47 -2.10 -1.75
CA PRO A 56 0.49 -1.96 -0.68
C PRO A 56 0.64 -0.68 0.15
N LEU A 57 1.84 -0.08 0.22
CA LEU A 57 1.98 1.23 0.88
C LEU A 57 1.24 2.29 0.07
N ALA A 58 1.40 2.31 -1.25
CA ALA A 58 0.70 3.22 -2.12
C ALA A 58 -0.83 2.99 -2.06
N ASP A 59 -1.29 1.74 -1.97
CA ASP A 59 -2.72 1.42 -1.75
C ASP A 59 -3.24 1.99 -0.42
N ILE A 60 -2.50 1.80 0.69
CA ILE A 60 -2.86 2.40 1.98
C ILE A 60 -2.93 3.93 1.88
N ILE A 61 -1.98 4.57 1.18
CA ILE A 61 -1.99 6.03 0.96
C ILE A 61 -3.16 6.46 0.07
N TYR A 62 -3.52 5.67 -0.94
CA TYR A 62 -4.70 5.91 -1.76
C TYR A 62 -5.95 5.93 -0.89
N TRP A 63 -6.20 4.88 -0.10
CA TRP A 63 -7.36 4.81 0.80
C TRP A 63 -7.33 5.88 1.88
N TRP A 64 -6.16 6.17 2.45
CA TRP A 64 -5.97 7.30 3.36
C TRP A 64 -6.46 8.58 2.68
N SER A 65 -6.00 8.88 1.47
CA SER A 65 -6.33 10.11 0.75
C SER A 65 -7.83 10.25 0.42
N GLN A 66 -8.56 9.14 0.26
CA GLN A 66 -9.99 9.12 -0.04
C GLN A 66 -10.88 9.36 1.20
N ASN A 67 -10.37 9.08 2.40
CA ASN A 67 -11.15 9.11 3.64
C ASN A 67 -10.91 10.37 4.48
N MET A 68 -10.25 11.39 3.93
CA MET A 68 -9.82 12.56 4.69
C MET A 68 -10.05 13.88 3.99
N ASP A 69 -10.30 14.91 4.79
CA ASP A 69 -10.20 16.30 4.33
C ASP A 69 -8.74 16.57 3.94
N TRP A 70 -8.54 17.04 2.71
CA TRP A 70 -7.20 17.23 2.16
C TRP A 70 -6.32 18.09 3.06
N TYR A 71 -5.11 17.61 3.30
CA TYR A 71 -4.17 18.32 4.13
C TYR A 71 -3.57 19.51 3.39
N LYS A 72 -3.87 20.71 3.88
CA LYS A 72 -3.27 21.95 3.39
C LYS A 72 -2.16 22.43 4.33
N GLY A 73 -1.16 23.10 3.79
CA GLY A 73 -0.14 23.79 4.58
C GLY A 73 0.96 22.89 5.12
N GLU A 74 1.20 22.91 6.42
CA GLU A 74 2.38 22.28 7.06
C GLU A 74 2.21 20.77 7.29
N TYR A 75 1.00 20.24 7.17
CA TYR A 75 0.70 18.87 7.56
C TYR A 75 1.48 17.79 6.76
N PRO A 76 1.61 17.87 5.42
CA PRO A 76 2.54 17.03 4.64
C PRO A 76 3.96 16.94 5.21
N LYS A 77 4.46 18.03 5.81
CA LYS A 77 5.82 18.10 6.39
C LYS A 77 5.94 17.33 7.72
N LYS A 78 4.82 16.99 8.37
CA LYS A 78 4.80 16.16 9.58
C LYS A 78 4.88 14.66 9.24
N ILE A 79 4.39 14.27 8.07
CA ILE A 79 4.33 12.86 7.63
C ILE A 79 5.70 12.35 7.18
N LYS A 80 6.39 13.10 6.30
CA LYS A 80 7.68 12.68 5.71
C LYS A 80 8.71 12.22 6.77
N PRO A 81 8.92 12.97 7.86
CA PRO A 81 9.91 12.58 8.87
C PRO A 81 9.59 11.26 9.58
N ILE A 82 8.32 10.82 9.60
CA ILE A 82 7.92 9.53 10.18
C ILE A 82 8.38 8.40 9.26
N PHE A 83 8.10 8.48 7.96
CA PHE A 83 8.59 7.50 6.98
C PHE A 83 10.11 7.50 6.85
N GLU A 84 10.76 8.65 6.96
CA GLU A 84 12.23 8.71 7.00
C GLU A 84 12.81 8.11 8.28
N ALA A 85 12.17 8.32 9.43
CA ALA A 85 12.59 7.67 10.67
C ALA A 85 12.45 6.15 10.55
N TYR A 86 11.36 5.67 9.94
CA TYR A 86 11.16 4.27 9.59
C TYR A 86 12.30 3.73 8.71
N HIS A 87 12.54 4.35 7.55
CA HIS A 87 13.51 3.87 6.58
C HIS A 87 14.94 3.85 7.13
N ASN A 88 15.31 4.87 7.92
CA ASN A 88 16.64 4.96 8.52
C ASN A 88 16.81 4.16 9.82
N GLY A 89 15.83 3.36 10.23
CA GLY A 89 15.88 2.58 11.47
C GLY A 89 15.89 3.41 12.77
N ARG A 90 15.48 4.69 12.70
CA ARG A 90 15.42 5.61 13.86
C ARG A 90 14.11 5.48 14.62
N MET A 91 13.86 4.29 15.12
CA MET A 91 12.52 3.89 15.53
C MET A 91 12.09 4.45 16.89
N ASN A 92 13.05 4.84 17.72
CA ASN A 92 12.79 5.59 18.95
C ASN A 92 12.15 6.96 18.67
N ASP A 93 12.31 7.50 17.47
CA ASP A 93 11.73 8.80 17.08
C ASP A 93 10.26 8.67 16.65
N VAL A 94 9.84 7.49 16.20
CA VAL A 94 8.52 7.31 15.57
C VAL A 94 7.36 7.56 16.53
N PRO A 95 7.36 7.08 17.79
CA PRO A 95 6.29 7.40 18.74
C PRO A 95 6.13 8.91 18.98
N ALA A 96 7.24 9.64 19.16
CA ALA A 96 7.19 11.08 19.38
C ALA A 96 6.63 11.82 18.15
N ARG A 97 7.05 11.42 16.94
CA ARG A 97 6.57 12.03 15.69
C ARG A 97 5.11 11.68 15.38
N LEU A 98 4.64 10.51 15.79
CA LEU A 98 3.22 10.16 15.70
C LEU A 98 2.38 11.11 16.55
N GLU A 99 2.84 11.47 17.75
CA GLU A 99 2.14 12.44 18.61
C GLU A 99 2.10 13.86 18.04
N ASP A 100 2.97 14.20 17.07
CA ASP A 100 2.95 15.49 16.38
C ASP A 100 1.82 15.61 15.33
N LEU A 101 1.18 14.48 14.97
CA LEU A 101 0.03 14.46 14.04
C LEU A 101 -1.24 14.97 14.74
N ASP A 102 -1.97 15.83 14.04
CA ASP A 102 -3.04 16.63 14.64
C ASP A 102 -4.30 15.81 14.97
N SER A 103 -4.61 14.78 14.18
CA SER A 103 -5.80 13.95 14.38
C SER A 103 -5.45 12.54 14.90
N HIS A 104 -6.36 11.96 15.68
CA HIS A 104 -6.25 10.55 16.07
C HIS A 104 -6.33 9.64 14.84
N GLU A 105 -7.21 9.96 13.90
CA GLU A 105 -7.38 9.18 12.69
C GLU A 105 -6.09 9.12 11.86
N ASP A 106 -5.37 10.23 11.74
CA ASP A 106 -4.13 10.26 10.97
C ASP A 106 -3.04 9.39 11.59
N ARG A 107 -2.97 9.41 12.93
CA ARG A 107 -2.09 8.51 13.69
C ARG A 107 -2.43 7.06 13.42
N ASP A 108 -3.71 6.74 13.22
CA ASP A 108 -4.17 5.38 12.94
C ASP A 108 -3.75 4.92 11.55
N TRP A 109 -3.95 5.78 10.54
CA TRP A 109 -3.52 5.50 9.18
C TRP A 109 -2.00 5.39 9.07
N MET A 110 -1.26 6.25 9.76
CA MET A 110 0.19 6.14 9.82
C MET A 110 0.64 4.85 10.51
N LYS A 111 0.03 4.48 11.65
CA LYS A 111 0.33 3.20 12.31
C LYS A 111 0.04 2.01 11.41
N MET A 112 -1.03 2.06 10.62
CA MET A 112 -1.36 1.03 9.64
C MET A 112 -0.30 0.91 8.54
N ALA A 113 0.07 2.03 7.92
CA ALA A 113 1.14 2.07 6.91
C ALA A 113 2.46 1.50 7.47
N LEU A 114 2.85 1.92 8.68
CA LEU A 114 4.07 1.45 9.34
C LEU A 114 3.99 -0.03 9.74
N ALA A 115 2.84 -0.51 10.20
CA ALA A 115 2.64 -1.92 10.56
C ALA A 115 2.82 -2.81 9.33
N TYR A 116 2.19 -2.41 8.23
CA TYR A 116 2.28 -3.13 6.96
C TYR A 116 3.72 -3.15 6.44
N LEU A 117 4.39 -1.99 6.41
CA LEU A 117 5.80 -1.91 6.02
C LEU A 117 6.68 -2.80 6.90
N ALA A 118 6.53 -2.73 8.24
CA ALA A 118 7.28 -3.57 9.17
C ALA A 118 7.08 -5.06 8.90
N LEU A 119 5.86 -5.47 8.57
CA LEU A 119 5.55 -6.85 8.23
C LEU A 119 6.26 -7.28 6.92
N ARG A 120 6.14 -6.47 5.86
CA ARG A 120 6.75 -6.73 4.54
C ARG A 120 8.28 -6.80 4.61
N ASP A 121 8.88 -5.85 5.31
CA ASP A 121 10.34 -5.74 5.48
C ASP A 121 10.88 -6.72 6.54
N ARG A 122 10.03 -7.59 7.09
CA ARG A 122 10.35 -8.58 8.13
C ARG A 122 11.01 -7.97 9.36
N ARG A 123 10.62 -6.73 9.71
CA ARG A 123 11.13 -5.97 10.85
C ARG A 123 10.37 -6.29 12.14
N ALA A 124 10.80 -7.38 12.78
CA ALA A 124 10.24 -7.87 14.04
C ALA A 124 10.26 -6.82 15.16
N ASP A 125 11.34 -6.05 15.26
CA ASP A 125 11.50 -4.96 16.23
C ASP A 125 10.33 -3.96 16.19
N LEU A 126 9.78 -3.72 15.00
CA LEU A 126 8.70 -2.78 14.78
C LEU A 126 7.32 -3.37 14.85
N LEU A 127 7.18 -4.51 14.18
CA LEU A 127 5.90 -5.18 14.10
C LEU A 127 5.35 -5.43 15.50
N LYS A 128 6.21 -5.76 16.47
CA LYS A 128 5.80 -5.98 17.86
C LYS A 128 5.02 -4.81 18.48
N SER A 129 5.40 -3.58 18.17
CA SER A 129 4.74 -2.37 18.70
C SER A 129 3.48 -1.97 17.93
N LEU A 130 3.32 -2.48 16.69
CA LEU A 130 2.30 -2.04 15.75
C LEU A 130 1.20 -3.08 15.49
N VAL A 131 1.50 -4.37 15.65
CA VAL A 131 0.61 -5.50 15.29
C VAL A 131 -0.68 -5.59 16.12
N ASN A 132 -0.67 -5.08 17.34
CA ASN A 132 -1.88 -5.08 18.20
C ASN A 132 -2.74 -3.82 17.99
N TYR A 133 -2.45 -3.04 16.95
CA TYR A 133 -3.25 -1.88 16.61
C TYR A 133 -4.46 -2.31 15.76
N ASP A 134 -5.64 -2.37 16.38
CA ASP A 134 -6.86 -2.97 15.80
C ASP A 134 -7.25 -2.46 14.41
N ARG A 135 -7.02 -1.17 14.11
CA ARG A 135 -7.34 -0.61 12.79
C ARG A 135 -6.31 -0.99 11.72
N ALA A 136 -5.06 -1.19 12.13
CA ALA A 136 -3.95 -1.49 11.21
C ALA A 136 -4.02 -2.92 10.66
N THR A 137 -4.59 -3.85 11.41
CA THR A 137 -4.47 -5.29 11.14
C THR A 137 -5.75 -5.93 10.64
N ASN A 138 -6.78 -5.13 10.36
CA ASN A 138 -8.06 -5.58 9.81
C ASN A 138 -8.15 -5.46 8.27
N SER A 139 -7.05 -5.16 7.56
CA SER A 139 -7.06 -5.18 6.10
C SER A 139 -6.73 -6.57 5.56
N ASP A 140 -7.44 -7.00 4.51
CA ASP A 140 -7.22 -8.29 3.84
C ASP A 140 -5.77 -8.43 3.36
N GLY A 141 -5.16 -7.33 2.90
CA GLY A 141 -3.75 -7.30 2.49
C GLY A 141 -2.78 -7.57 3.65
N PHE A 142 -3.03 -7.00 4.84
CA PHE A 142 -2.17 -7.24 6.00
C PHE A 142 -2.30 -8.70 6.45
N GLN A 143 -3.51 -9.23 6.45
CA GLN A 143 -3.75 -10.64 6.79
C GLN A 143 -3.08 -11.59 5.79
N HIS A 144 -3.20 -11.33 4.49
CA HIS A 144 -2.55 -12.13 3.46
C HIS A 144 -1.03 -12.16 3.65
N GLU A 145 -0.41 -11.00 3.84
CA GLU A 145 1.04 -10.91 4.05
C GLU A 145 1.45 -11.62 5.36
N ALA A 146 0.65 -11.49 6.42
CA ALA A 146 0.91 -12.15 7.70
C ALA A 146 0.82 -13.68 7.60
N ASP A 147 -0.06 -14.20 6.75
CA ASP A 147 -0.19 -15.63 6.47
C ASP A 147 0.97 -16.17 5.62
N CYS A 148 1.65 -15.30 4.87
CA CYS A 148 2.84 -15.63 4.09
C CYS A 148 4.15 -15.65 4.91
N VAL A 149 4.16 -15.14 6.14
CA VAL A 149 5.32 -15.22 7.04
C VAL A 149 5.58 -16.67 7.44
N ASP A 150 6.77 -17.18 7.16
CA ASP A 150 7.18 -18.55 7.46
C ASP A 150 8.05 -18.63 8.72
N GLU A 151 7.83 -19.65 9.55
CA GLU A 151 8.55 -19.86 10.81
C GLU A 151 10.04 -20.14 10.58
N THR A 152 10.40 -20.76 9.45
CA THR A 152 11.77 -21.15 9.13
C THR A 152 12.57 -19.95 8.62
N THR A 153 11.97 -19.09 7.80
CA THR A 153 12.66 -17.92 7.23
C THR A 153 12.63 -16.72 8.15
N ASP A 154 11.51 -16.46 8.82
CA ASP A 154 11.26 -15.23 9.58
C ASP A 154 10.76 -15.55 11.00
N PRO A 155 11.53 -16.31 11.81
CA PRO A 155 11.05 -16.87 13.09
C PRO A 155 10.61 -15.80 14.10
N GLU A 156 11.26 -14.64 14.13
CA GLU A 156 10.91 -13.57 15.07
C GLU A 156 9.59 -12.89 14.70
N VAL A 157 9.40 -12.59 13.42
CA VAL A 157 8.17 -12.00 12.88
C VAL A 157 7.02 -12.99 13.04
N PHE A 158 7.26 -14.25 12.70
CA PHE A 158 6.30 -15.34 12.88
C PHE A 158 5.82 -15.41 14.33
N LYS A 159 6.76 -15.47 15.28
CA LYS A 159 6.44 -15.52 16.71
C LYS A 159 5.61 -14.31 17.16
N ILE A 160 5.99 -13.10 16.75
CA ILE A 160 5.25 -11.87 17.09
C ILE A 160 3.81 -11.96 16.58
N LEU A 161 3.62 -12.39 15.34
CA LEU A 161 2.28 -12.58 14.78
C LEU A 161 1.50 -13.62 15.57
N GLU A 162 2.06 -14.81 15.81
CA GLU A 162 1.34 -15.88 16.51
C GLU A 162 0.99 -15.54 17.96
N GLU A 163 1.79 -14.73 18.65
CA GLU A 163 1.52 -14.28 20.02
C GLU A 163 0.59 -13.04 20.10
N SER A 164 0.34 -12.36 18.98
CA SER A 164 -0.44 -11.11 18.93
C SER A 164 -1.95 -11.31 19.12
N ASP A 165 -2.64 -10.24 19.53
CA ASP A 165 -4.11 -10.21 19.54
C ASP A 165 -4.69 -10.23 18.12
N PHE A 166 -3.93 -9.74 17.13
CA PHE A 166 -4.27 -9.88 15.71
C PHE A 166 -4.51 -11.35 15.35
N ARG A 167 -3.60 -12.27 15.66
CA ARG A 167 -3.75 -13.68 15.28
C ARG A 167 -4.86 -14.40 16.04
N LYS A 168 -5.23 -13.93 17.24
CA LYS A 168 -6.42 -14.41 17.96
C LYS A 168 -7.71 -14.06 17.23
N LYS A 169 -7.77 -12.87 16.61
CA LYS A 169 -8.92 -12.38 15.85
C LYS A 169 -8.94 -12.92 14.42
N HIS A 170 -7.77 -13.10 13.83
CA HIS A 170 -7.54 -13.54 12.46
C HIS A 170 -6.67 -14.80 12.44
N PRO A 171 -7.22 -15.97 12.82
CA PRO A 171 -6.48 -17.22 12.82
C PRO A 171 -5.82 -17.47 11.47
N ARG A 172 -4.58 -17.94 11.50
CA ARG A 172 -3.78 -18.18 10.29
C ARG A 172 -4.55 -19.07 9.34
N GLN A 173 -4.77 -18.58 8.14
CA GLN A 173 -5.26 -19.40 7.06
C GLN A 173 -4.03 -20.00 6.37
N ARG A 174 -4.09 -21.27 5.96
CA ARG A 174 -3.06 -21.74 5.03
C ARG A 174 -3.15 -20.82 3.83
N PRO A 175 -2.04 -20.19 3.37
CA PRO A 175 -2.11 -19.36 2.19
C PRO A 175 -2.70 -20.24 1.10
N ILE A 176 -3.92 -19.90 0.66
CA ILE A 176 -4.47 -20.52 -0.52
C ILE A 176 -3.42 -20.19 -1.56
N HIS A 177 -2.75 -21.21 -2.11
CA HIS A 177 -2.03 -21.05 -3.35
C HIS A 177 -3.10 -20.72 -4.37
N VAL A 178 -3.51 -19.46 -4.41
CA VAL A 178 -4.11 -18.87 -5.57
C VAL A 178 -2.97 -18.99 -6.56
N ARG A 179 -2.97 -20.08 -7.34
CA ARG A 179 -2.49 -19.99 -8.70
C ARG A 179 -3.35 -18.89 -9.28
N ILE A 180 -2.88 -17.65 -9.13
CA ILE A 180 -3.21 -16.61 -10.06
C ILE A 180 -2.70 -17.26 -11.34
N LEU A 181 -3.63 -17.83 -12.11
CA LEU A 181 -3.47 -17.85 -13.55
C LEU A 181 -3.36 -16.38 -13.84
N VAL A 182 -2.14 -15.83 -13.70
CA VAL A 182 -1.76 -14.60 -14.36
C VAL A 182 -2.06 -15.02 -15.79
N PRO A 183 -3.14 -14.53 -16.42
CA PRO A 183 -3.17 -14.63 -17.87
C PRO A 183 -1.82 -14.04 -18.27
N GLU A 184 -1.08 -14.67 -19.18
CA GLU A 184 0.20 -14.13 -19.67
C GLU A 184 -0.06 -12.75 -20.30
N TYR A 185 -0.29 -11.74 -19.48
CA TYR A 185 -0.16 -10.35 -19.77
C TYR A 185 1.33 -10.14 -19.63
N GLU A 186 2.03 -10.49 -20.69
CA GLU A 186 3.33 -9.93 -20.99
C GLU A 186 3.11 -8.42 -21.04
N TYR A 187 3.33 -7.75 -19.90
CA TYR A 187 3.25 -6.31 -19.81
C TYR A 187 4.40 -5.77 -20.64
N ASP A 188 4.11 -5.42 -21.89
CA ASP A 188 5.04 -4.72 -22.74
C ASP A 188 5.24 -3.30 -22.16
N LEU A 189 6.27 -3.18 -21.33
CA LEU A 189 6.69 -1.92 -20.71
C LEU A 189 7.13 -0.86 -21.73
N THR A 190 7.20 -1.19 -23.02
CA THR A 190 7.63 -0.30 -24.12
C THR A 190 6.49 0.19 -25.00
N ARG A 191 5.25 -0.24 -24.75
CA ARG A 191 4.09 0.22 -25.52
C ARG A 191 3.69 1.63 -25.08
N GLU A 192 4.47 2.62 -25.53
CA GLU A 192 4.00 4.00 -25.64
C GLU A 192 2.70 3.99 -26.45
N GLU A 193 1.67 4.61 -25.88
CA GLU A 193 0.34 4.74 -26.48
C GLU A 193 0.44 5.36 -27.88
N SER A 194 0.30 4.53 -28.91
CA SER A 194 -0.09 5.00 -30.21
C SER A 194 -1.62 5.08 -30.24
N ASP A 195 -2.10 6.29 -30.01
CA ASP A 195 -3.40 6.79 -30.42
C ASP A 195 -3.69 6.34 -31.88
N ASP A 196 -4.79 5.62 -32.10
CA ASP A 196 -5.68 5.82 -33.24
C ASP A 196 -6.75 4.72 -33.38
N SER A 197 -8.00 5.20 -33.46
CA SER A 197 -9.21 4.57 -34.01
C SER A 197 -9.92 3.49 -33.18
N ALA A 198 -11.07 3.90 -32.65
CA ALA A 198 -12.16 3.01 -32.26
C ALA A 198 -12.61 2.17 -33.47
N ASP A 199 -12.38 0.86 -33.39
CA ASP A 199 -13.03 -0.12 -34.25
C ASP A 199 -14.07 -0.88 -33.40
N GLU A 200 -15.35 -0.68 -33.69
CA GLU A 200 -16.51 -1.22 -32.96
C GLU A 200 -16.71 -2.76 -33.15
N ASN A 201 -15.65 -3.50 -33.45
CA ASN A 201 -15.71 -4.95 -33.70
C ASN A 201 -14.65 -5.75 -32.91
N ASP A 202 -14.42 -5.39 -31.65
CA ASP A 202 -13.63 -6.21 -30.75
C ASP A 202 -14.43 -7.45 -30.26
N PRO A 203 -14.00 -8.70 -30.58
CA PRO A 203 -14.66 -9.91 -30.11
C PRO A 203 -14.46 -10.20 -28.61
N PHE A 204 -13.81 -9.32 -27.84
CA PHE A 204 -13.60 -9.48 -26.39
C PHE A 204 -14.74 -8.93 -25.51
N TYR A 205 -15.97 -8.89 -26.02
CA TYR A 205 -17.15 -8.72 -25.16
C TYR A 205 -17.47 -10.01 -24.39
N VAL A 206 -16.68 -10.31 -23.35
CA VAL A 206 -17.03 -11.36 -22.39
C VAL A 206 -18.10 -10.81 -21.47
N ALA A 207 -19.33 -11.26 -21.72
CA ALA A 207 -20.50 -11.01 -20.89
C ALA A 207 -20.17 -11.20 -19.40
N ARG A 208 -20.40 -10.17 -18.60
CA ARG A 208 -20.48 -10.25 -17.14
C ARG A 208 -21.63 -11.19 -16.75
N SER A 209 -21.35 -12.47 -16.63
CA SER A 209 -22.21 -13.40 -15.88
C SER A 209 -21.64 -13.54 -14.47
N HIS A 210 -22.27 -12.84 -13.54
CA HIS A 210 -22.24 -13.18 -12.12
C HIS A 210 -22.53 -14.67 -11.91
N PRO A 211 -21.93 -15.25 -10.87
CA PRO A 211 -22.70 -15.92 -9.85
C PRO A 211 -22.63 -15.11 -8.56
N LEU A 212 -23.82 -14.67 -8.13
CA LEU A 212 -24.10 -14.23 -6.79
C LEU A 212 -23.86 -15.41 -5.83
N TRP A 213 -23.16 -15.14 -4.73
CA TRP A 213 -23.60 -15.64 -3.44
C TRP A 213 -24.71 -14.70 -2.95
#